data_AF-A0A348P2X2-F1
#
_entry.id   AF-A0A348P2X2-F1
#
_cell.length_a   1.000
_cell.length_b   1.000
_cell.length_c   1.000
_cell.angle_alpha   90.00
_cell.angle_beta   90.00
_cell.angle_gamma   90.00
#
_symmetry.space_group_name_H-M   'P 1'
#
loop_
_entity.id
_entity.type
_entity.pdbx_description
1 polymer ?
#
loop_
_entity_poly.entity_id
_entity_poly.type
_entity_poly.pdbx_seq_one_letter_code
_entity_poly.pdbx_strand_id
1 'polypeptide(L)'
;MKDFLNDVLKANSPKYSSLIFNLYEDEKNYSMDAEYDESYAVRRDNPVIICSADRSWQEALKDAKHIIVEFYSQNKDSFKNLKFISYGFVDGDLYYLKKGRKTVKKDRVVTYDELKSFPPAKLDAWLAVYLKEDVKNRIQRPFASDFAKMSDDELDKWARLLADNFDYDKYYKLKK
;
A
#
# COMPACT_ATOMS: atom_id res chain seq x y z
N MET A 1 2.76 24.91 -13.18
CA MET A 1 2.53 23.54 -12.70
C MET A 1 1.14 22.99 -13.04
N LYS A 2 0.04 23.59 -12.56
CA LYS A 2 -1.33 23.08 -12.78
C LYS A 2 -1.69 22.86 -14.26
N ASP A 3 -1.34 23.81 -15.11
CA ASP A 3 -1.63 23.70 -16.56
C ASP A 3 -0.87 22.54 -17.23
N PHE A 4 0.40 22.34 -16.86
CA PHE A 4 1.18 21.19 -17.33
C PHE A 4 0.52 19.86 -16.93
N LEU A 5 0.12 19.72 -15.66
CA LEU A 5 -0.56 18.50 -15.19
C LEU A 5 -1.90 18.26 -15.89
N ASN A 6 -2.64 19.33 -16.20
CA ASN A 6 -3.87 19.24 -16.98
C ASN A 6 -3.59 18.80 -18.43
N ASP A 7 -2.52 19.29 -19.04
CA ASP A 7 -2.12 18.88 -20.40
C ASP A 7 -1.74 17.39 -20.43
N VAL A 8 -0.98 16.92 -19.43
CA VAL A 8 -0.68 15.49 -19.25
C VAL A 8 -1.96 14.67 -19.14
N LEU A 9 -2.91 15.10 -18.30
CA LEU A 9 -4.18 14.39 -18.13
C LEU A 9 -4.99 14.34 -19.43
N LYS A 10 -5.03 15.44 -20.20
CA LYS A 10 -5.74 15.51 -21.49
C LYS A 10 -5.09 14.67 -22.58
N ALA A 11 -3.76 14.57 -22.56
CA ALA A 11 -3.01 13.76 -23.50
C ALA A 11 -3.20 12.25 -23.28
N ASN A 12 -3.53 11.83 -22.06
CA ASN A 12 -3.71 10.43 -21.73
C ASN A 12 -4.80 9.75 -22.59
N SER A 13 -4.50 8.55 -23.05
CA SER A 13 -5.36 7.78 -23.94
C SER A 13 -5.17 6.28 -23.68
N PRO A 14 -6.20 5.43 -23.87
CA PRO A 14 -6.09 3.98 -23.68
C PRO A 14 -5.00 3.30 -24.52
N LYS A 15 -4.54 3.93 -25.61
CA LYS A 15 -3.44 3.42 -26.44
C LYS A 15 -2.10 3.44 -25.71
N TYR A 16 -1.94 4.30 -24.70
CA TYR A 16 -0.70 4.43 -23.97
C TYR A 16 -0.60 3.43 -22.82
N SER A 17 0.61 2.92 -22.60
CA SER A 17 0.92 1.91 -21.59
C SER A 17 1.91 2.41 -20.52
N SER A 18 2.61 3.50 -20.77
CA SER A 18 3.57 4.10 -19.86
C SER A 18 3.52 5.62 -19.92
N LEU A 19 3.88 6.25 -18.81
CA LEU A 19 4.06 7.69 -18.68
C LEU A 19 5.35 7.94 -17.90
N ILE A 20 6.30 8.64 -18.49
CA ILE A 20 7.51 9.10 -17.82
C ILE A 20 7.44 10.61 -17.64
N PHE A 21 7.88 11.10 -16.48
CA PHE A 21 8.18 12.51 -16.27
C PHE A 21 9.69 12.68 -16.33
N ASN A 22 10.19 13.32 -17.39
CA ASN A 22 11.63 13.54 -17.54
C ASN A 22 12.00 14.83 -16.83
N LEU A 23 13.00 14.76 -15.95
CA LEU A 23 13.55 15.91 -15.24
C LEU A 23 14.82 16.38 -15.95
N TYR A 24 14.98 17.69 -16.02
CA TYR A 24 16.12 18.36 -16.61
C TYR A 24 16.75 19.30 -15.59
N GLU A 25 18.07 19.44 -15.70
CA GLU A 25 18.85 20.43 -14.99
C GLU A 25 19.47 21.37 -16.03
N ASP A 26 19.20 22.67 -15.87
CA ASP A 26 19.88 23.73 -16.60
C ASP A 26 20.57 24.68 -15.62
N GLU A 27 21.34 25.65 -16.12
CA GLU A 27 22.11 26.59 -15.30
C GLU A 27 21.26 27.42 -14.32
N LYS A 28 19.95 27.53 -14.56
CA LYS A 28 19.04 28.41 -13.81
C LYS A 28 18.00 27.62 -13.02
N ASN A 29 17.53 26.48 -13.53
CA ASN A 29 16.38 25.77 -13.00
C ASN A 29 16.48 24.26 -13.18
N TYR A 30 15.73 23.57 -12.32
CA TYR A 30 15.25 22.23 -12.58
C TYR A 30 13.87 22.28 -13.23
N SER A 31 13.71 21.57 -14.34
CA SER A 31 12.46 21.55 -15.10
C SER A 31 12.02 20.13 -15.43
N MET A 32 10.78 19.99 -15.92
CA MET A 32 10.16 18.69 -16.15
C MET A 32 9.25 18.71 -17.36
N ASP A 33 9.33 17.67 -18.18
CA ASP A 33 8.34 17.35 -19.20
C ASP A 33 7.64 16.03 -18.85
N ALA A 34 6.73 15.58 -19.72
CA ALA A 34 6.21 14.22 -19.62
C ALA A 34 6.13 13.58 -21.00
N GLU A 35 6.19 12.26 -21.04
CA GLU A 35 6.15 11.50 -22.28
C GLU A 35 5.39 10.19 -22.12
N TYR A 36 4.58 9.87 -23.12
CA TYR A 36 3.83 8.62 -23.20
C TYR A 36 4.46 7.67 -24.22
N ASP A 37 4.83 6.46 -23.77
CA ASP A 37 5.41 5.38 -24.58
C ASP A 37 6.49 5.84 -25.58
N GLU A 38 7.33 6.82 -25.19
CA GLU A 38 8.39 7.41 -26.05
C GLU A 38 7.88 8.01 -27.39
N SER A 39 6.57 8.22 -27.50
CA SER A 39 5.89 8.55 -28.75
C SER A 39 5.19 9.89 -28.74
N TYR A 40 4.78 10.36 -27.57
CA TYR A 40 4.06 11.62 -27.41
C TYR A 40 4.57 12.37 -26.20
N ALA A 41 5.30 13.46 -26.45
CA ALA A 41 5.82 14.32 -25.41
C ALA A 41 4.87 15.50 -25.13
N VAL A 42 4.68 15.79 -23.86
CA VAL A 42 3.90 16.89 -23.33
C VAL A 42 4.87 17.96 -22.85
N ARG A 43 4.87 19.10 -23.54
CA ARG A 43 5.71 20.26 -23.23
C ARG A 43 7.22 20.01 -23.27
N ARG A 44 7.70 19.10 -24.13
CA ARG A 44 9.15 18.89 -24.36
C ARG A 44 9.89 20.17 -24.75
N ASP A 45 9.30 20.98 -25.63
CA ASP A 45 9.91 22.24 -26.08
C ASP A 45 9.78 23.38 -25.06
N ASN A 46 8.95 23.21 -24.03
CA ASN A 46 8.78 24.20 -22.97
C ASN A 46 8.51 23.52 -21.61
N PRO A 47 9.52 22.83 -21.04
CA PRO A 47 9.37 22.07 -19.80
C PRO A 47 8.90 22.96 -18.66
N VAL A 48 8.11 22.40 -17.74
CA VAL A 48 7.63 23.15 -16.58
C VAL A 48 8.75 23.30 -15.56
N ILE A 49 8.98 24.51 -15.06
CA ILE A 49 9.94 24.72 -13.97
C ILE A 49 9.41 24.08 -12.69
N ILE A 50 10.24 23.27 -12.04
CA ILE A 50 9.99 22.68 -10.71
C ILE A 50 10.50 23.64 -9.64
N CYS A 51 11.78 23.99 -9.72
CA CYS A 51 12.46 24.91 -8.80
C CYS A 51 13.73 25.48 -9.43
N SER A 52 14.37 26.44 -8.77
CA SER A 52 15.63 27.04 -9.19
C SER A 52 16.83 26.12 -8.92
N ALA A 53 17.91 26.32 -9.68
CA ALA A 53 19.15 25.54 -9.60
C ALA A 53 20.07 25.91 -8.41
N ASP A 54 19.63 26.84 -7.55
CA ASP A 54 20.28 27.12 -6.26
C ASP A 54 20.03 26.01 -5.22
N ARG A 55 19.04 25.14 -5.48
CA ARG A 55 18.74 23.95 -4.68
C ARG A 55 19.50 22.75 -5.22
N SER A 56 19.62 21.70 -4.40
CA SER A 56 20.27 20.46 -4.83
C SER A 56 19.35 19.61 -5.74
N TRP A 57 19.93 18.83 -6.65
CA TRP A 57 19.17 17.91 -7.50
C TRP A 57 18.32 16.90 -6.70
N GLN A 58 18.78 16.50 -5.50
CA GLN A 58 18.03 15.62 -4.61
C GLN A 58 16.73 16.26 -4.12
N GLU A 59 16.76 17.57 -3.86
CA GLU A 59 15.58 18.33 -3.47
C GLU A 59 14.62 18.50 -4.65
N ALA A 60 15.12 18.83 -5.83
CA ALA A 60 14.32 18.93 -7.05
C ALA A 60 13.61 17.60 -7.36
N LEU A 61 14.32 16.47 -7.24
CA LEU A 61 13.76 15.14 -7.40
C LEU A 61 12.67 14.84 -6.36
N LYS A 62 12.88 15.24 -5.11
CA LYS A 62 11.90 15.07 -4.02
C LYS A 62 10.62 15.87 -4.28
N ASP A 63 10.76 17.10 -4.77
CA ASP A 63 9.63 17.96 -5.09
C ASP A 63 8.85 17.43 -6.29
N ALA A 64 9.54 17.04 -7.36
CA ALA A 64 8.94 16.39 -8.52
C ALA A 64 8.17 15.13 -8.11
N LYS A 65 8.78 14.26 -7.29
CA LYS A 65 8.11 13.09 -6.74
C LYS A 65 6.83 13.47 -6.01
N HIS A 66 6.85 14.49 -5.16
CA HIS A 66 5.67 14.91 -4.41
C HIS A 66 4.54 15.34 -5.34
N ILE A 67 4.86 16.22 -6.30
CA ILE A 67 3.93 16.71 -7.32
C ILE A 67 3.30 15.55 -8.10
N ILE A 68 4.13 14.61 -8.57
CA ILE A 68 3.69 13.48 -9.39
C ILE A 68 2.83 12.50 -8.58
N VAL A 69 3.23 12.19 -7.34
CA VAL A 69 2.47 11.31 -6.45
C VAL A 69 1.10 11.89 -6.13
N GLU A 70 1.03 13.19 -5.85
CA GLU A 70 -0.23 13.89 -5.59
C GLU A 70 -1.12 13.89 -6.83
N PHE A 71 -0.58 14.29 -7.98
CA PHE A 71 -1.27 14.29 -9.26
C PHE A 71 -1.85 12.92 -9.62
N TYR A 72 -1.04 11.86 -9.51
CA TYR A 72 -1.50 10.50 -9.74
C TYR A 72 -2.58 10.09 -8.74
N SER A 73 -2.42 10.45 -7.47
CA SER A 73 -3.37 10.07 -6.42
C SER A 73 -4.76 10.67 -6.61
N GLN A 74 -4.82 11.90 -7.14
CA GLN A 74 -6.06 12.60 -7.46
C GLN A 74 -6.72 12.08 -8.76
N ASN A 75 -5.95 11.47 -9.67
CA ASN A 75 -6.41 11.06 -11.01
C ASN A 75 -6.20 9.57 -11.30
N LYS A 76 -6.16 8.71 -10.28
CA LYS A 76 -5.85 7.27 -10.41
C LYS A 76 -6.69 6.58 -11.49
N ASP A 77 -7.96 6.95 -11.56
CA ASP A 77 -8.93 6.35 -12.46
C ASP A 77 -8.64 6.64 -13.93
N SER A 78 -8.20 7.86 -14.23
CA SER A 78 -7.78 8.25 -15.57
C SER A 78 -6.53 7.48 -16.02
N PHE A 79 -5.63 7.14 -15.10
CA PHE A 79 -4.36 6.45 -15.40
C PHE A 79 -4.39 4.93 -15.20
N LYS A 80 -5.59 4.32 -15.17
CA LYS A 80 -5.76 2.86 -15.01
C LYS A 80 -5.18 2.05 -16.17
N ASN A 81 -5.18 2.61 -17.39
CA ASN A 81 -4.64 1.99 -18.60
C ASN A 81 -3.12 1.84 -18.55
N LEU A 82 -2.42 2.76 -17.89
CA LEU A 82 -0.97 2.73 -17.82
C LEU A 82 -0.51 1.52 -16.99
N LYS A 83 0.51 0.81 -17.43
CA LYS A 83 1.20 -0.24 -16.66
C LYS A 83 2.22 0.39 -15.70
N PHE A 84 2.94 1.39 -16.19
CA PHE A 84 4.03 2.03 -15.44
C PHE A 84 3.87 3.55 -15.48
N ILE A 85 4.22 4.19 -14.36
CA ILE A 85 4.43 5.63 -14.31
C ILE A 85 5.78 5.85 -13.62
N SER A 86 6.66 6.59 -14.25
CA SER A 86 8.03 6.80 -13.78
C SER A 86 8.43 8.27 -13.84
N TYR A 87 9.51 8.61 -13.15
CA TYR A 87 10.11 9.93 -13.16
C TYR A 87 11.60 9.81 -12.88
N GLY A 88 12.42 10.67 -13.45
CA GLY A 88 13.86 10.66 -13.27
C GLY A 88 14.54 11.73 -14.10
N PHE A 89 15.78 12.07 -13.75
CA PHE A 89 16.60 12.93 -14.59
C PHE A 89 16.99 12.19 -15.87
N VAL A 90 17.05 12.89 -17.01
CA VAL A 90 17.38 12.28 -18.31
C VAL A 90 18.72 11.52 -18.28
N ASP A 91 19.71 12.07 -17.60
CA ASP A 91 21.04 11.44 -17.44
C ASP A 91 21.19 10.67 -16.12
N GLY A 92 20.10 10.47 -15.38
CA GLY A 92 20.10 9.91 -14.03
C GLY A 92 19.31 8.62 -13.88
N ASP A 93 19.10 8.23 -12.62
CA ASP A 93 18.30 7.06 -12.28
C ASP A 93 16.80 7.29 -12.57
N LEU A 94 16.15 6.24 -13.06
CA LEU A 94 14.71 6.20 -13.28
C LEU A 94 13.98 5.61 -12.07
N TYR A 95 13.01 6.36 -11.53
CA TYR A 95 12.19 5.94 -10.40
C TYR A 95 10.77 5.61 -10.83
N TYR A 96 10.22 4.51 -10.29
CA TYR A 96 8.85 4.09 -10.60
C TYR A 96 7.89 4.44 -9.47
N LEU A 97 6.73 5.00 -9.81
CA LEU A 97 5.61 5.08 -8.89
C LEU A 97 5.12 3.66 -8.61
N LYS A 98 5.20 3.23 -7.35
CA LYS A 98 4.54 2.01 -6.90
C LYS A 98 3.03 2.19 -7.07
N LYS A 99 2.46 1.70 -8.18
CA LYS A 99 1.02 1.47 -8.25
C LYS A 99 0.70 0.54 -7.10
N GLY A 100 -0.07 1.02 -6.12
CA GLY A 100 -0.43 0.23 -4.96
C GLY A 100 -0.91 -1.13 -5.45
N ARG A 101 -0.17 -2.19 -5.14
CA ARG A 101 -0.65 -3.55 -5.41
C ARG A 101 -1.99 -3.61 -4.70
N LYS A 102 -3.07 -3.96 -5.42
CA LYS A 102 -4.25 -4.50 -4.75
C LYS A 102 -3.74 -5.75 -4.06
N THR A 103 -3.41 -5.63 -2.79
CA THR A 103 -3.20 -6.79 -1.94
C THR A 103 -4.57 -7.44 -1.88
N VAL A 104 -4.81 -8.42 -2.75
CA VAL A 104 -5.88 -9.38 -2.50
C VAL A 104 -5.45 -10.00 -1.17
N LYS A 105 -6.03 -9.52 -0.06
CA LYS A 105 -5.87 -10.17 1.24
C LYS A 105 -6.37 -11.60 0.99
N LYS A 106 -5.45 -12.53 0.75
CA LYS A 106 -5.79 -13.94 0.85
C LYS A 106 -6.27 -14.12 2.28
N ASP A 107 -7.44 -14.69 2.44
CA ASP A 107 -7.99 -15.04 3.74
C ASP A 107 -6.95 -15.93 4.44
N ARG A 108 -6.20 -15.34 5.38
CA ARG A 108 -5.18 -16.02 6.17
C ARG A 108 -5.88 -16.89 7.22
N VAL A 109 -5.87 -18.19 6.96
CA VAL A 109 -6.22 -19.21 7.95
C VAL A 109 -5.24 -19.11 9.13
N VAL A 110 -5.75 -19.03 10.35
CA VAL A 110 -4.95 -19.04 11.58
C VAL A 110 -4.68 -20.50 11.92
N THR A 111 -3.42 -20.89 12.04
CA THR A 111 -3.07 -22.28 12.32
C THR A 111 -3.04 -22.55 13.82
N TYR A 112 -3.18 -23.82 14.20
CA TYR A 112 -3.04 -24.24 15.58
C TYR A 112 -1.65 -23.92 16.16
N ASP A 113 -0.57 -24.10 15.39
CA ASP A 113 0.79 -23.76 15.84
C ASP A 113 0.93 -22.28 16.19
N GLU A 114 0.27 -21.40 15.43
CA GLU A 114 0.23 -19.97 15.74
C GLU A 114 -0.49 -19.70 17.05
N LEU A 115 -1.62 -20.38 17.31
CA LEU A 115 -2.39 -20.24 18.55
C LEU A 115 -1.64 -20.82 19.75
N LYS A 116 -0.92 -21.93 19.57
CA LYS A 116 -0.09 -22.55 20.61
C LYS A 116 1.03 -21.63 21.09
N SER A 117 1.56 -20.80 20.20
CA SER A 117 2.58 -19.81 20.53
C SER A 117 2.06 -18.59 21.31
N PHE A 118 0.74 -18.48 21.54
CA PHE A 118 0.19 -17.31 22.20
C PHE A 118 0.50 -17.29 23.70
N PRO A 119 0.83 -16.11 24.26
CA PRO A 119 0.82 -15.96 25.70
C PRO A 119 -0.63 -16.14 26.23
N PRO A 120 -0.82 -16.65 27.45
CA PRO A 120 -2.14 -16.99 27.99
C PRO A 120 -3.19 -15.87 27.88
N ALA A 121 -2.80 -14.62 28.17
CA ALA A 121 -3.68 -13.46 28.07
C ALA A 121 -4.20 -13.21 26.63
N LYS A 122 -3.35 -13.47 25.62
CA LYS A 122 -3.74 -13.32 24.21
C LYS A 122 -4.67 -14.46 23.78
N LEU A 123 -4.41 -15.68 24.26
CA LEU A 123 -5.26 -16.83 23.99
C LEU A 123 -6.68 -16.63 24.56
N ASP A 124 -6.81 -16.19 25.81
CA ASP A 124 -8.10 -15.88 26.44
C ASP A 124 -8.88 -14.80 25.65
N ALA A 125 -8.22 -13.69 25.30
CA ALA A 125 -8.83 -12.63 24.51
C ALA A 125 -9.34 -13.14 23.15
N TRP A 126 -8.59 -14.04 22.50
CA TRP A 126 -8.98 -14.58 21.21
C TRP A 126 -10.13 -15.60 21.32
N LEU A 127 -10.14 -16.44 22.36
CA LEU A 127 -11.29 -17.29 22.70
C LEU A 127 -12.56 -16.46 22.93
N ALA A 128 -12.44 -15.34 23.63
CA ALA A 128 -13.56 -14.43 23.90
C ALA A 128 -14.16 -13.83 22.64
N VAL A 129 -13.33 -13.48 21.67
CA VAL A 129 -13.77 -12.74 20.48
C VAL A 129 -14.12 -13.68 19.33
N TYR A 130 -13.20 -14.60 18.99
CA TYR A 130 -13.19 -15.36 17.73
C TYR A 130 -13.60 -16.82 17.85
N LEU A 131 -14.08 -17.28 19.00
CA LEU A 131 -14.76 -18.57 19.07
C LEU A 131 -16.20 -18.42 18.54
N LYS A 132 -16.70 -19.40 17.77
CA LYS A 132 -18.09 -19.41 17.31
C LYS A 132 -19.08 -19.41 18.48
N GLU A 133 -20.21 -18.73 18.31
CA GLU A 133 -21.18 -18.49 19.39
C GLU A 133 -21.84 -19.77 19.91
N ASP A 134 -22.09 -20.74 19.04
CA ASP A 134 -22.65 -22.04 19.40
C ASP A 134 -21.74 -22.82 20.37
N VAL A 135 -20.43 -22.71 20.19
CA VAL A 135 -19.43 -23.32 21.06
C VAL A 135 -19.31 -22.55 22.37
N LYS A 136 -19.29 -21.21 22.33
CA LYS A 136 -19.27 -20.37 23.55
C LYS A 136 -20.41 -20.66 24.50
N ASN A 137 -21.60 -20.96 23.97
CA ASN A 137 -22.78 -21.28 24.77
C ASN A 137 -22.73 -22.68 25.40
N ARG A 138 -21.86 -23.58 24.91
CA ARG A 138 -21.72 -24.96 25.39
C ARG A 138 -20.56 -25.15 26.36
N ILE A 139 -19.57 -24.27 26.33
CA ILE A 139 -18.37 -24.38 27.15
C ILE A 139 -18.37 -23.33 28.26
N GLN A 140 -17.91 -23.72 29.44
CA GLN A 140 -17.60 -22.76 30.49
C GLN A 140 -16.17 -22.27 30.31
N ARG A 141 -16.00 -21.02 29.88
CA ARG A 141 -14.67 -20.40 29.76
C ARG A 141 -14.11 -20.10 31.16
N PRO A 142 -12.81 -20.34 31.41
CA PRO A 142 -12.13 -19.89 32.62
C PRO A 142 -12.19 -18.37 32.75
N PHE A 143 -12.03 -17.86 33.98
CA PHE A 143 -11.82 -16.43 34.15
C PHE A 143 -10.44 -16.06 33.63
N ALA A 144 -10.28 -14.81 33.18
CA ALA A 144 -9.02 -14.32 32.63
C ALA A 144 -7.82 -14.52 33.60
N SER A 145 -8.08 -14.44 34.91
CA SER A 145 -7.10 -14.70 35.97
C SER A 145 -6.59 -16.14 36.02
N ASP A 146 -7.37 -17.09 35.50
CA ASP A 146 -7.09 -18.51 35.62
C ASP A 146 -6.16 -18.97 34.49
N PHE A 147 -6.25 -18.36 33.31
CA PHE A 147 -5.39 -18.66 32.16
C PHE A 147 -3.90 -18.47 32.46
N ALA A 148 -3.53 -17.47 33.27
CA ALA A 148 -2.14 -17.23 33.63
C ALA A 148 -1.55 -18.31 34.55
N LYS A 149 -2.39 -19.15 35.15
CA LYS A 149 -2.00 -20.20 36.11
C LYS A 149 -2.15 -21.61 35.52
N MET A 150 -2.60 -21.72 34.28
CA MET A 150 -2.80 -23.00 33.61
C MET A 150 -1.48 -23.67 33.26
N SER A 151 -1.51 -25.00 33.27
CA SER A 151 -0.44 -25.82 32.71
C SER A 151 -0.39 -25.71 31.19
N ASP A 152 0.76 -26.08 30.60
CA ASP A 152 0.94 -26.07 29.15
C ASP A 152 -0.09 -26.98 28.44
N ASP A 153 -0.43 -28.13 29.03
CA ASP A 153 -1.43 -29.05 28.49
C ASP A 153 -2.85 -28.45 28.46
N GLU A 154 -3.20 -27.67 29.47
CA GLU A 154 -4.48 -26.96 29.53
C GLU A 154 -4.52 -25.82 28.51
N LEU A 155 -3.44 -25.05 28.38
CA LEU A 155 -3.31 -24.01 27.36
C LEU A 155 -3.38 -24.62 25.95
N ASP A 156 -2.75 -25.77 25.74
CA ASP A 156 -2.78 -26.50 24.48
C ASP A 156 -4.20 -26.94 24.11
N LYS A 157 -4.95 -27.48 25.08
CA LYS A 157 -6.36 -27.85 24.92
C LYS A 157 -7.21 -26.65 24.49
N TRP A 158 -7.01 -25.48 25.09
CA TRP A 158 -7.71 -24.25 24.74
C TRP A 158 -7.32 -23.71 23.36
N ALA A 159 -6.03 -23.82 22.99
CA ALA A 159 -5.56 -23.46 21.65
C ALA A 159 -6.17 -24.36 20.56
N ARG A 160 -6.28 -25.67 20.80
CA ARG A 160 -6.96 -26.61 19.89
C ARG A 160 -8.44 -26.26 19.74
N LEU A 161 -9.12 -26.04 20.86
CA LEU A 161 -10.54 -25.68 20.86
C LEU A 161 -10.81 -24.42 20.04
N LEU A 162 -9.94 -23.41 20.15
CA LEU A 162 -10.00 -22.20 19.35
C LEU A 162 -9.72 -22.47 17.87
N ALA A 163 -8.71 -23.28 17.53
CA ALA A 163 -8.36 -23.61 16.16
C ALA A 163 -9.54 -24.28 15.42
N ASP A 164 -10.15 -25.29 16.05
CA ASP A 164 -11.22 -26.09 15.47
C ASP A 164 -12.52 -25.29 15.29
N ASN A 165 -12.70 -24.24 16.10
CA ASN A 165 -13.94 -23.47 16.17
C ASN A 165 -13.74 -21.97 15.92
N PHE A 166 -12.71 -21.63 15.14
CA PHE A 166 -12.37 -20.26 14.83
C PHE A 166 -13.43 -19.61 13.92
N ASP A 167 -13.92 -18.45 14.33
CA ASP A 167 -14.88 -17.62 13.60
C ASP A 167 -14.13 -16.70 12.64
N TYR A 168 -13.82 -17.24 11.47
CA TYR A 168 -13.16 -16.53 10.38
C TYR A 168 -13.98 -15.36 9.85
N ASP A 169 -15.31 -15.48 9.83
CA ASP A 169 -16.19 -14.41 9.37
C ASP A 169 -16.06 -13.17 10.24
N LYS A 170 -16.02 -13.35 11.57
CA LYS A 170 -15.79 -12.28 12.52
C LYS A 170 -14.37 -11.71 12.42
N TYR A 171 -13.36 -12.57 12.25
CA TYR A 171 -11.97 -12.17 12.07
C TYR A 171 -11.75 -11.27 10.84
N TYR A 172 -12.37 -11.58 9.71
CA TYR A 172 -12.22 -10.77 8.50
C TYR A 172 -13.12 -9.54 8.49
N LYS A 173 -14.31 -9.58 9.11
CA LYS A 173 -15.18 -8.40 9.27
C LYS A 173 -14.52 -7.30 10.10
N LEU A 174 -13.84 -7.65 11.20
CA LEU A 174 -13.15 -6.69 12.07
C LEU A 174 -11.82 -6.14 11.50
N LYS A 175 -11.31 -6.73 10.40
CA LYS A 175 -10.07 -6.33 9.72
C LYS A 175 -10.29 -5.47 8.46
N LYS A 176 -11.54 -5.20 8.11
CA LYS A 176 -11.94 -4.26 7.05
C LYS A 176 -12.15 -2.88 7.65
#